data_AF-A0A9X0SM38-F1
#
_entry.id   AF-A0A9X0SM38-F1
#
_cell.length_a   1.000
_cell.length_b   1.000
_cell.length_c   1.000
_cell.angle_alpha   90.00
_cell.angle_beta   90.00
_cell.angle_gamma   90.00
#
_symmetry.space_group_name_H-M   'P 1'
#
loop_
_entity.id
_entity.type
_entity.pdbx_description
1 polymer ?
#
loop_
_entity_poly.entity_id
_entity_poly.type
_entity_poly.pdbx_seq_one_letter_code
_entity_poly.pdbx_strand_id
1 'polypeptide(L)'
;MTNKICKLHRLERREVFMKIIDEMKKAGWQQLNAAAPSKDTIYVMYSNGNDGMKNHSIELRPFDAVNASSQDIIAGRYTYFDIRDSANSVTDASFRLIERYDKEKDVTFGGPGSFYPLCFHQGKTTSSINVTTISKPIVMVDLYLYVDKDIVIYCVYENDDNLPERKGKTVIGLFGIPDELYQQEQFTPISSPFSVLVSACSRWDVYAALVAARSKLIYEGLKNVSVPIFIWDKVFLKAPSLEGNIIFTSFFMGDNVDGLRAKFDGLYTYRGSNFVIGDIVEISQDGEVQKYKLFNTYYSSVWSSFSEYNIALRVE
;
A
#
# COMPACT_ATOMS: atom_id res chain seq x y z
N MET A 1 8.82 -19.92 0.70
CA MET A 1 8.10 -18.65 0.46
C MET A 1 6.76 -18.75 1.14
N THR A 2 6.38 -17.74 1.92
CA THR A 2 5.05 -17.65 2.51
C THR A 2 4.09 -17.22 1.40
N ASN A 3 3.05 -18.01 1.13
CA ASN A 3 2.08 -17.67 0.09
C ASN A 3 1.24 -16.48 0.56
N LYS A 4 1.44 -15.30 -0.05
CA LYS A 4 0.70 -14.08 0.27
C LYS A 4 -0.70 -14.12 -0.34
N ILE A 5 -1.64 -14.74 0.36
CA ILE A 5 -3.02 -14.94 -0.08
C ILE A 5 -3.91 -13.86 0.55
N CYS A 6 -4.49 -12.99 -0.29
CA CYS A 6 -5.38 -11.93 0.16
C CYS A 6 -6.76 -12.48 0.53
N LYS A 7 -7.25 -12.10 1.70
CA LYS A 7 -8.61 -12.42 2.16
C LYS A 7 -9.59 -11.36 1.71
N LEU A 8 -10.79 -11.79 1.31
CA LEU A 8 -11.86 -10.89 0.94
C LEU A 8 -12.64 -10.40 2.18
N HIS A 9 -12.85 -9.10 2.26
CA HIS A 9 -13.72 -8.46 3.22
C HIS A 9 -14.70 -7.53 2.50
N ARG A 10 -16.00 -7.70 2.77
CA ARG A 10 -17.05 -6.79 2.31
C ARG A 10 -17.43 -5.85 3.42
N LEU A 11 -17.25 -4.56 3.20
CA LEU A 11 -17.39 -3.53 4.22
C LEU A 11 -17.63 -2.17 3.58
N GLU A 12 -18.04 -1.20 4.38
CA GLU A 12 -18.11 0.18 3.94
C GLU A 12 -16.70 0.74 3.76
N ARG A 13 -16.46 1.55 2.73
CA ARG A 13 -15.16 2.16 2.45
C ARG A 13 -14.52 2.83 3.67
N ARG A 14 -15.32 3.49 4.52
CA ARG A 14 -14.84 4.13 5.76
C ARG A 14 -14.23 3.15 6.78
N GLU A 15 -14.61 1.88 6.71
CA GLU A 15 -14.13 0.82 7.60
C GLU A 15 -12.79 0.24 7.13
N VAL A 16 -12.36 0.50 5.88
CA VAL A 16 -11.11 -0.04 5.29
C VAL A 16 -9.90 0.24 6.18
N PHE A 17 -9.75 1.49 6.64
CA PHE A 17 -8.60 1.89 7.45
C PHE A 17 -8.52 1.08 8.75
N MET A 18 -9.62 1.02 9.50
CA MET A 18 -9.64 0.29 10.76
C MET A 18 -9.48 -1.22 10.54
N LYS A 19 -10.02 -1.75 9.44
CA LYS A 19 -9.81 -3.14 9.06
C LYS A 19 -8.34 -3.46 8.83
N ILE A 20 -7.59 -2.59 8.14
CA ILE A 20 -6.15 -2.74 7.97
C ILE A 20 -5.43 -2.71 9.34
N ILE A 21 -5.75 -1.73 10.20
CA ILE A 21 -5.17 -1.64 11.56
C ILE A 21 -5.42 -2.92 12.37
N ASP A 22 -6.63 -3.46 12.32
CA ASP A 22 -7.00 -4.66 13.06
C ASP A 22 -6.27 -5.90 12.55
N GLU A 23 -6.15 -6.07 11.23
CA GLU A 23 -5.37 -7.18 10.65
C GLU A 23 -3.86 -7.03 10.90
N MET A 24 -3.32 -5.81 10.92
CA MET A 24 -1.94 -5.55 11.38
C MET A 24 -1.73 -6.03 12.82
N LYS A 25 -2.62 -5.66 13.74
CA LYS A 25 -2.54 -6.12 15.14
C LYS A 25 -2.62 -7.64 15.26
N LYS A 26 -3.52 -8.29 14.52
CA LYS A 26 -3.65 -9.77 14.48
C LYS A 26 -2.40 -10.45 13.94
N ALA A 27 -1.76 -9.85 12.93
CA ALA A 27 -0.50 -10.34 12.38
C ALA A 27 0.71 -10.14 13.32
N GLY A 28 0.55 -9.41 14.43
CA GLY A 28 1.60 -9.18 15.42
C GLY A 28 2.29 -7.83 15.33
N TRP A 29 1.74 -6.87 14.57
CA TRP A 29 2.15 -5.48 14.69
C TRP A 29 1.69 -4.90 16.03
N GLN A 30 2.55 -4.10 16.65
CA GLN A 30 2.27 -3.41 17.89
C GLN A 30 1.85 -1.98 17.63
N GLN A 31 0.81 -1.51 18.32
CA GLN A 31 0.50 -0.09 18.35
C GLN A 31 1.27 0.58 19.50
N LEU A 32 2.31 1.34 19.17
CA LEU A 32 3.23 1.93 20.17
C LEU A 32 2.53 2.97 21.06
N ASN A 33 1.55 3.68 20.51
CA ASN A 33 0.76 4.69 21.22
C ASN A 33 -0.52 4.13 21.87
N ALA A 34 -0.68 2.80 22.01
CA ALA A 34 -1.93 2.20 22.51
C ALA A 34 -2.35 2.64 23.93
N ALA A 35 -1.40 3.12 24.74
CA ALA A 35 -1.64 3.64 26.09
C ALA A 35 -1.76 5.17 26.15
N ALA A 36 -1.59 5.86 25.03
CA ALA A 36 -1.57 7.33 24.97
C ALA A 36 -2.94 7.92 24.61
N PRO A 37 -3.18 9.22 24.90
CA PRO A 37 -4.40 9.89 24.48
C PRO A 37 -4.63 9.86 22.96
N SER A 38 -3.57 9.84 22.16
CA SER A 38 -3.66 9.81 20.70
C SER A 38 -4.07 8.45 20.08
N LYS A 39 -4.21 7.38 20.89
CA LYS A 39 -4.37 5.98 20.43
C LYS A 39 -5.47 5.73 19.41
N ASP A 40 -6.55 6.50 19.46
CA ASP A 40 -7.73 6.33 18.58
C ASP A 40 -7.78 7.41 17.49
N THR A 41 -6.76 8.26 17.41
CA THR A 41 -6.70 9.42 16.52
C THR A 41 -5.56 9.30 15.50
N ILE A 42 -4.39 8.85 15.95
CA ILE A 42 -3.29 8.42 15.07
C ILE A 42 -2.85 7.01 15.49
N TYR A 43 -2.34 6.24 14.55
CA TYR A 43 -1.96 4.85 14.77
C TYR A 43 -0.47 4.70 14.50
N VAL A 44 0.30 4.61 15.58
CA VAL A 44 1.74 4.43 15.50
C VAL A 44 2.04 2.93 15.51
N MET A 45 2.24 2.36 14.32
CA MET A 45 2.36 0.92 14.14
C MET A 45 3.83 0.51 14.04
N TYR A 46 4.17 -0.55 14.78
CA TYR A 46 5.50 -1.13 14.85
C TYR A 46 5.52 -2.61 14.51
N SER A 47 6.54 -3.06 13.80
CA SER A 47 6.82 -4.49 13.62
C SER A 47 8.33 -4.76 13.65
N ASN A 48 8.69 -5.91 14.23
CA ASN A 48 10.03 -6.47 14.14
C ASN A 48 10.20 -7.53 13.04
N GLY A 49 9.25 -7.61 12.11
CA GLY A 49 9.28 -8.53 10.99
C GLY A 49 9.05 -9.99 11.38
N ASN A 50 8.90 -10.87 10.39
CA ASN A 50 8.63 -12.28 10.63
C ASN A 50 9.85 -13.00 11.26
N ASP A 51 11.07 -12.54 10.97
CA ASP A 51 12.31 -13.06 11.55
C ASP A 51 12.66 -12.44 12.93
N GLY A 52 11.92 -11.42 13.37
CA GLY A 52 12.14 -10.72 14.63
C GLY A 52 13.32 -9.75 14.63
N MET A 53 13.98 -9.55 13.49
CA MET A 53 15.22 -8.78 13.35
C MET A 53 15.00 -7.40 12.70
N LYS A 54 13.75 -7.04 12.38
CA LYS A 54 13.42 -5.77 11.74
C LYS A 54 13.05 -4.69 12.75
N ASN A 55 12.96 -3.47 12.25
CA ASN A 55 12.55 -2.31 12.99
C ASN A 55 11.72 -1.43 12.06
N HIS A 56 10.40 -1.63 12.04
CA HIS A 56 9.49 -0.88 11.20
C HIS A 56 8.62 -0.02 12.07
N SER A 57 8.61 1.28 11.81
CA SER A 57 7.67 2.19 12.46
C SER A 57 7.02 3.07 11.41
N ILE A 58 5.68 3.08 11.41
CA ILE A 58 4.86 3.88 10.50
C ILE A 58 3.77 4.57 11.31
N GLU A 59 3.56 5.85 11.04
CA GLU A 59 2.40 6.59 11.53
C GLU A 59 1.32 6.56 10.45
N LEU A 60 0.16 6.02 10.82
CA LEU A 60 -1.03 5.95 9.99
C LEU A 60 -2.12 6.84 10.59
N ARG A 61 -2.76 7.64 9.75
CA ARG A 61 -3.79 8.60 10.18
C ARG A 61 -5.04 8.39 9.34
N PRO A 62 -6.22 8.17 9.94
CA PRO A 62 -7.49 8.07 9.22
C PRO A 62 -8.00 9.44 8.76
N PHE A 63 -7.11 10.34 8.34
CA PHE A 63 -7.44 11.71 7.98
C PHE A 63 -6.93 12.02 6.58
N ASP A 64 -7.83 12.54 5.74
CA ASP A 64 -7.50 13.08 4.42
C ASP A 64 -6.94 14.50 4.55
N ALA A 65 -5.87 14.65 5.33
CA ALA A 65 -5.29 15.93 5.68
C ALA A 65 -3.76 15.81 5.71
N VAL A 66 -3.16 15.61 4.53
CA VAL A 66 -1.71 15.36 4.39
C VAL A 66 -0.88 16.48 5.05
N ASN A 67 -1.29 17.74 4.94
CA ASN A 67 -0.55 18.88 5.49
C ASN A 67 -0.81 19.14 6.99
N ALA A 68 -1.78 18.47 7.60
CA ALA A 68 -2.07 18.67 9.01
C ALA A 68 -0.95 18.07 9.88
N SER A 69 -0.59 18.77 10.95
CA SER A 69 0.27 18.19 11.98
C SER A 69 -0.51 17.13 12.77
N SER A 70 0.19 16.14 13.31
CA SER A 70 -0.45 15.14 14.16
C SER A 70 -1.01 15.77 15.45
N GLN A 71 -0.37 16.82 15.96
CA GLN A 71 -0.86 17.59 17.11
C GLN A 71 -2.20 18.28 16.82
N ASP A 72 -2.39 18.86 15.64
CA ASP A 72 -3.66 19.49 15.28
C ASP A 72 -4.79 18.47 15.08
N ILE A 73 -4.46 17.31 14.51
CA ILE A 73 -5.38 16.18 14.37
C ILE A 73 -5.81 15.67 15.77
N ILE A 74 -4.85 15.46 16.69
CA ILE A 74 -5.12 15.06 18.08
C ILE A 74 -5.97 16.10 18.82
N ALA A 75 -5.74 17.38 18.57
CA ALA A 75 -6.52 18.48 19.14
C ALA A 75 -7.93 18.62 18.54
N GLY A 76 -8.34 17.74 17.61
CA GLY A 76 -9.68 17.75 17.01
C GLY A 76 -9.92 18.85 15.98
N ARG A 77 -8.86 19.49 15.45
CA ARG A 77 -9.01 20.60 14.48
C ARG A 77 -9.38 20.16 13.06
N TYR A 78 -9.32 18.86 12.79
CA TYR A 78 -9.46 18.27 11.45
C TYR A 78 -10.54 17.17 11.40
N THR A 79 -11.51 17.17 12.32
CA THR A 79 -12.56 16.12 12.42
C THR A 79 -13.37 15.92 11.15
N TYR A 80 -13.58 16.98 10.35
CA TYR A 80 -14.26 16.94 9.05
C TYR A 80 -13.47 16.22 7.94
N PHE A 81 -12.21 15.87 8.23
CA PHE A 81 -11.38 15.04 7.35
C PHE A 81 -11.17 13.63 7.88
N ASP A 82 -11.79 13.24 9.00
CA ASP A 82 -11.75 11.87 9.50
C ASP A 82 -12.58 10.98 8.57
N ILE A 83 -11.93 10.03 7.88
CA ILE A 83 -12.62 9.15 6.92
C ILE A 83 -13.51 8.10 7.59
N ARG A 84 -13.39 7.92 8.90
CA ARG A 84 -14.19 6.96 9.68
C ARG A 84 -15.57 7.52 10.04
N ASP A 85 -15.70 8.84 10.10
CA ASP A 85 -16.96 9.48 10.42
C ASP A 85 -17.92 9.38 9.23
N SER A 86 -19.08 8.78 9.50
CA SER A 86 -20.18 8.64 8.54
C SER A 86 -20.72 9.94 7.96
N ALA A 87 -20.53 11.07 8.64
CA ALA A 87 -20.96 12.39 8.17
C ALA A 87 -20.01 12.97 7.12
N ASN A 88 -18.78 12.47 7.03
CA ASN A 88 -17.76 13.01 6.14
C ASN A 88 -17.77 12.31 4.77
N SER A 89 -17.58 13.11 3.71
CA SER A 89 -17.48 12.61 2.33
C SER A 89 -16.05 12.26 1.91
N VAL A 90 -15.07 12.50 2.79
CA VAL A 90 -13.64 12.36 2.51
C VAL A 90 -13.22 10.90 2.36
N THR A 91 -12.22 10.63 1.50
CA THR A 91 -12.01 9.26 1.01
C THR A 91 -10.70 8.59 1.40
N ASP A 92 -9.62 9.33 1.60
CA ASP A 92 -8.28 8.77 1.72
C ASP A 92 -7.67 9.00 3.11
N ALA A 93 -6.74 8.13 3.50
CA ALA A 93 -5.96 8.30 4.71
C ALA A 93 -4.62 9.00 4.41
N SER A 94 -3.78 9.15 5.43
CA SER A 94 -2.40 9.58 5.25
C SER A 94 -1.44 8.78 6.11
N PHE A 95 -0.19 8.72 5.68
CA PHE A 95 0.87 8.00 6.38
C PHE A 95 2.19 8.76 6.36
N ARG A 96 3.10 8.37 7.25
CA ARG A 96 4.51 8.76 7.25
C ARG A 96 5.35 7.66 7.88
N LEU A 97 6.55 7.43 7.36
CA LEU A 97 7.54 6.59 8.02
C LEU A 97 8.16 7.38 9.18
N ILE A 98 8.34 6.72 10.34
CA ILE A 98 8.88 7.36 11.55
C ILE A 98 10.08 6.59 12.06
N GLU A 99 11.05 7.28 12.65
CA GLU A 99 12.21 6.61 13.27
C GLU A 99 11.86 6.02 14.62
N ARG A 100 11.10 6.79 15.42
CA ARG A 100 10.73 6.40 16.77
C ARG A 100 9.48 7.13 17.24
N TYR A 101 8.90 6.61 18.30
CA TYR A 101 7.81 7.22 19.04
C TYR A 101 8.26 7.47 20.49
N ASP A 102 8.02 8.68 20.98
CA ASP A 102 8.23 9.06 22.37
C ASP A 102 6.93 8.87 23.14
N LYS A 103 6.93 7.84 24.00
CA LYS A 103 5.77 7.45 24.80
C LYS A 103 5.40 8.47 25.87
N GLU A 104 6.37 9.24 26.38
CA GLU A 104 6.11 10.20 27.45
C GLU A 104 5.44 11.46 26.91
N LYS A 105 5.87 11.90 25.72
CA LYS A 105 5.36 13.12 25.08
C LYS A 105 4.21 12.87 24.10
N ASP A 106 3.92 11.61 23.80
CA ASP A 106 2.94 11.20 22.78
C ASP A 106 3.21 11.85 21.41
N VAL A 107 4.47 11.80 20.99
CA VAL A 107 4.91 12.38 19.71
C VAL A 107 5.78 11.41 18.93
N THR A 108 5.62 11.44 17.61
CA THR A 108 6.50 10.74 16.68
C THR A 108 7.71 11.62 16.37
N PHE A 109 8.89 11.03 16.36
CA PHE A 109 10.15 11.71 16.09
C PHE A 109 10.82 11.11 14.89
N GLY A 110 11.42 12.00 14.10
CA GLY A 110 12.22 11.59 12.96
C GLY A 110 11.42 10.71 12.01
N GLY A 111 12.07 10.25 10.98
CA GLY A 111 11.41 9.58 9.89
C GLY A 111 11.44 10.44 8.67
N PRO A 112 11.82 9.85 7.55
CA PRO A 112 12.00 10.60 6.33
C PRO A 112 10.71 11.26 5.84
N GLY A 113 10.82 12.52 5.39
CA GLY A 113 9.82 13.16 4.53
C GLY A 113 8.56 13.72 5.20
N SER A 114 7.66 14.24 4.36
CA SER A 114 6.34 14.74 4.76
C SER A 114 5.37 13.58 5.03
N PHE A 115 4.13 13.89 5.43
CA PHE A 115 3.06 12.92 5.24
C PHE A 115 2.74 12.74 3.75
N TYR A 116 2.25 11.55 3.43
CA TYR A 116 1.85 11.14 2.10
C TYR A 116 0.41 10.60 2.14
N PRO A 117 -0.34 10.71 1.04
CA PRO A 117 -1.66 10.11 0.96
C PRO A 117 -1.57 8.57 0.98
N LEU A 118 -2.49 7.93 1.70
CA LEU A 118 -2.75 6.50 1.65
C LEU A 118 -4.14 6.31 1.03
N CYS A 119 -4.17 6.07 -0.28
CA CYS A 119 -5.41 6.10 -1.03
C CYS A 119 -6.23 4.81 -0.87
N PHE A 120 -7.55 4.98 -0.70
CA PHE A 120 -8.56 3.90 -0.71
C PHE A 120 -9.62 4.13 -1.78
N HIS A 121 -9.47 5.20 -2.56
CA HIS A 121 -10.43 5.62 -3.55
C HIS A 121 -9.77 6.14 -4.81
N GLN A 122 -10.31 5.78 -5.98
CA GLN A 122 -9.89 6.42 -7.23
C GLN A 122 -10.52 7.81 -7.32
N GLY A 123 -9.67 8.84 -7.30
CA GLY A 123 -10.09 10.24 -7.43
C GLY A 123 -9.00 11.26 -7.13
N LYS A 124 -7.93 10.86 -6.43
CA LYS A 124 -6.84 11.77 -6.07
C LYS A 124 -5.80 11.83 -7.19
N THR A 125 -5.78 12.97 -7.91
CA THR A 125 -4.88 13.25 -9.03
C THR A 125 -3.42 13.37 -8.60
N THR A 126 -2.50 13.36 -9.58
CA THR A 126 -1.05 13.47 -9.39
C THR A 126 -0.68 14.58 -8.41
N SER A 127 0.22 14.32 -7.45
CA SER A 127 0.74 15.31 -6.48
C SER A 127 -0.29 15.99 -5.54
N SER A 128 -1.57 15.63 -5.62
CA SER A 128 -2.63 16.30 -4.87
C SER A 128 -2.54 15.97 -3.38
N ILE A 129 -2.21 17.00 -2.59
CA ILE A 129 -2.41 17.05 -1.14
C ILE A 129 -3.82 17.49 -0.77
N ASN A 130 -4.66 17.77 -1.78
CA ASN A 130 -6.04 18.16 -1.57
C ASN A 130 -6.87 16.94 -1.19
N VAL A 131 -7.92 17.23 -0.45
CA VAL A 131 -8.91 16.26 0.00
C VAL A 131 -9.69 15.74 -1.20
N THR A 132 -9.95 14.45 -1.19
CA THR A 132 -10.83 13.78 -2.15
C THR A 132 -12.13 13.42 -1.48
N THR A 133 -13.24 13.75 -2.14
CA THR A 133 -14.57 13.51 -1.62
C THR A 133 -15.38 12.68 -2.60
N ILE A 134 -16.23 11.82 -2.07
CA ILE A 134 -17.31 11.18 -2.83
C ILE A 134 -18.66 11.79 -2.44
N SER A 135 -19.51 12.05 -3.43
CA SER A 135 -20.83 12.66 -3.23
C SER A 135 -21.79 11.82 -2.37
N LYS A 136 -21.50 10.52 -2.20
CA LYS A 136 -22.27 9.61 -1.35
C LYS A 136 -21.40 9.07 -0.20
N PRO A 137 -21.78 9.30 1.06
CA PRO A 137 -20.95 8.92 2.21
C PRO A 137 -20.88 7.40 2.44
N ILE A 138 -21.89 6.65 2.02
CA ILE A 138 -21.94 5.18 2.13
C ILE A 138 -21.58 4.59 0.76
N VAL A 139 -20.52 3.79 0.75
CA VAL A 139 -19.99 3.10 -0.43
C VAL A 139 -19.49 1.73 0.02
N MET A 140 -20.08 0.66 -0.50
CA MET A 140 -19.61 -0.69 -0.25
C MET A 140 -18.40 -1.02 -1.13
N VAL A 141 -17.40 -1.68 -0.55
CA VAL A 141 -16.19 -2.12 -1.27
C VAL A 141 -15.85 -3.56 -0.95
N ASP A 142 -15.24 -4.24 -1.92
CA ASP A 142 -14.53 -5.48 -1.70
C ASP A 142 -13.07 -5.12 -1.36
N LEU A 143 -12.65 -5.35 -0.12
CA LEU A 143 -11.27 -5.21 0.33
C LEU A 143 -10.57 -6.57 0.26
N TYR A 144 -9.59 -6.71 -0.61
CA TYR A 144 -8.66 -7.84 -0.61
C TYR A 144 -7.43 -7.46 0.21
N LEU A 145 -7.15 -8.19 1.28
CA LEU A 145 -6.15 -7.80 2.28
C LEU A 145 -5.25 -8.98 2.64
N TYR A 146 -3.94 -8.76 2.60
CA TYR A 146 -2.93 -9.62 3.19
C TYR A 146 -2.09 -8.81 4.17
N VAL A 147 -1.88 -9.35 5.37
CA VAL A 147 -1.04 -8.74 6.39
C VAL A 147 -0.21 -9.80 7.09
N ASP A 148 1.09 -9.59 7.14
CA ASP A 148 2.01 -10.27 8.06
C ASP A 148 2.92 -9.24 8.73
N LYS A 149 3.96 -9.66 9.45
CA LYS A 149 4.86 -8.74 10.17
C LYS A 149 5.82 -7.98 9.25
N ASP A 150 6.04 -8.43 8.02
CA ASP A 150 6.95 -7.77 7.07
C ASP A 150 6.20 -6.82 6.14
N ILE A 151 4.94 -7.11 5.81
CA ILE A 151 4.22 -6.42 4.74
C ILE A 151 2.71 -6.36 4.94
N VAL A 152 2.13 -5.27 4.43
CA VAL A 152 0.69 -5.07 4.24
C VAL A 152 0.43 -4.89 2.75
N ILE A 153 -0.49 -5.67 2.19
CA ILE A 153 -0.99 -5.55 0.82
C ILE A 153 -2.49 -5.36 0.89
N TYR A 154 -3.01 -4.31 0.26
CA TYR A 154 -4.44 -4.05 0.19
C TYR A 154 -4.88 -3.71 -1.23
N CYS A 155 -6.09 -4.14 -1.58
CA CYS A 155 -6.79 -3.71 -2.78
C CYS A 155 -8.22 -3.38 -2.41
N VAL A 156 -8.59 -2.11 -2.61
CA VAL A 156 -9.96 -1.62 -2.49
C VAL A 156 -10.58 -1.65 -3.88
N TYR A 157 -11.54 -2.56 -4.07
CA TYR A 157 -12.29 -2.73 -5.30
C TYR A 157 -13.72 -2.23 -5.10
N GLU A 158 -14.09 -1.17 -5.82
CA GLU A 158 -15.43 -0.61 -5.76
C GLU A 158 -16.40 -1.52 -6.55
N ASN A 159 -17.30 -2.16 -5.82
CA ASN A 159 -18.23 -3.15 -6.37
C ASN A 159 -19.66 -2.95 -5.85
N ASP A 160 -20.00 -1.72 -5.46
CA ASP A 160 -21.32 -1.37 -4.97
C ASP A 160 -22.31 -1.30 -6.13
N ASP A 161 -23.30 -2.19 -6.13
CA ASP A 161 -24.35 -2.21 -7.18
C ASP A 161 -25.24 -0.96 -7.14
N ASN A 162 -25.23 -0.19 -6.04
CA ASN A 162 -25.91 1.11 -5.95
C ASN A 162 -25.11 2.26 -6.58
N LEU A 163 -23.86 2.00 -7.01
CA LEU A 163 -22.96 2.96 -7.66
C LEU A 163 -22.34 2.34 -8.92
N PRO A 164 -23.17 2.02 -9.93
CA PRO A 164 -22.69 1.36 -11.16
C PRO A 164 -21.61 2.16 -11.90
N GLU A 165 -21.63 3.50 -11.81
CA GLU A 165 -20.64 4.39 -12.40
C GLU A 165 -19.25 4.29 -11.74
N ARG A 166 -19.18 3.61 -10.59
CA ARG A 166 -17.97 3.39 -9.80
C ARG A 166 -17.49 1.96 -9.83
N LYS A 167 -18.31 1.02 -10.30
CA LYS A 167 -17.98 -0.39 -10.38
C LYS A 167 -16.69 -0.61 -11.17
N GLY A 168 -15.77 -1.37 -10.59
CA GLY A 168 -14.48 -1.67 -11.22
C GLY A 168 -13.33 -0.73 -10.85
N LYS A 169 -13.61 0.41 -10.21
CA LYS A 169 -12.56 1.33 -9.76
C LYS A 169 -11.74 0.67 -8.65
N THR A 170 -10.43 0.60 -8.86
CA THR A 170 -9.52 -0.17 -8.02
C THR A 170 -8.36 0.67 -7.51
N VAL A 171 -8.11 0.63 -6.21
CA VAL A 171 -6.88 1.16 -5.61
C VAL A 171 -6.12 0.03 -4.93
N ILE A 172 -4.85 -0.12 -5.28
CA ILE A 172 -3.93 -1.09 -4.70
C ILE A 172 -2.82 -0.33 -3.98
N GLY A 173 -2.46 -0.81 -2.81
CA GLY A 173 -1.28 -0.32 -2.12
C GLY A 173 -0.55 -1.44 -1.38
N LEU A 174 0.73 -1.18 -1.15
CA LEU A 174 1.62 -2.04 -0.38
C LEU A 174 2.51 -1.15 0.48
N PHE A 175 2.73 -1.56 1.73
CA PHE A 175 3.82 -1.02 2.54
C PHE A 175 4.47 -2.13 3.37
N GLY A 176 5.81 -2.12 3.43
CA GLY A 176 6.57 -3.18 4.09
C GLY A 176 7.97 -3.37 3.51
N ILE A 177 8.63 -4.47 3.87
CA ILE A 177 9.87 -4.90 3.20
C ILE A 177 9.52 -5.72 1.95
N PRO A 178 10.28 -5.57 0.85
CA PRO A 178 10.29 -6.54 -0.25
C PRO A 178 10.63 -7.97 0.20
N ASP A 179 10.17 -8.96 -0.56
CA ASP A 179 10.36 -10.40 -0.28
C ASP A 179 11.81 -10.86 -0.44
N GLU A 180 12.48 -10.32 -1.44
CA GLU A 180 13.89 -10.61 -1.71
C GLU A 180 14.67 -9.30 -1.75
N LEU A 181 15.83 -9.32 -1.09
CA LEU A 181 16.79 -8.24 -1.07
C LEU A 181 18.07 -8.73 -1.74
N TYR A 182 18.51 -8.01 -2.77
CA TYR A 182 19.71 -8.36 -3.52
C TYR A 182 20.93 -7.54 -3.08
N GLN A 183 20.74 -6.68 -2.08
CA GLN A 183 21.77 -5.82 -1.51
C GLN A 183 21.77 -5.89 0.01
N GLN A 184 22.91 -5.55 0.61
CA GLN A 184 23.01 -5.43 2.06
C GLN A 184 22.27 -4.19 2.55
N GLU A 185 21.41 -4.38 3.54
CA GLU A 185 20.60 -3.31 4.10
C GLU A 185 20.95 -3.03 5.56
N GLN A 186 20.61 -1.81 6.01
CA GLN A 186 20.76 -1.39 7.40
C GLN A 186 19.43 -1.57 8.15
N PHE A 187 19.50 -1.94 9.43
CA PHE A 187 18.33 -2.26 10.25
C PHE A 187 17.97 -1.17 11.28
N THR A 188 18.74 -0.09 11.36
CA THR A 188 18.60 0.92 12.41
C THR A 188 18.65 2.34 11.85
N PRO A 189 17.74 3.24 12.23
CA PRO A 189 16.60 3.06 13.14
C PRO A 189 15.33 2.50 12.46
N ILE A 190 15.30 2.41 11.13
CA ILE A 190 14.25 1.71 10.37
C ILE A 190 14.95 0.68 9.48
N SER A 191 14.36 -0.50 9.29
CA SER A 191 14.89 -1.47 8.33
C SER A 191 14.69 -1.01 6.89
N SER A 192 15.79 -0.97 6.14
CA SER A 192 15.83 -0.61 4.73
C SER A 192 15.79 -1.88 3.85
N PRO A 193 15.24 -1.83 2.62
CA PRO A 193 14.22 -0.87 2.21
C PRO A 193 12.88 -1.24 2.87
N PHE A 194 12.36 -0.35 3.72
CA PHE A 194 10.92 -0.30 3.93
C PHE A 194 10.34 0.55 2.83
N SER A 195 9.43 -0.02 2.05
CA SER A 195 8.93 0.55 0.81
C SER A 195 7.43 0.77 0.88
N VAL A 196 6.94 1.82 0.22
CA VAL A 196 5.52 2.08 0.01
C VAL A 196 5.23 2.28 -1.47
N LEU A 197 4.19 1.61 -1.96
CA LEU A 197 3.67 1.73 -3.32
C LEU A 197 2.17 1.93 -3.28
N VAL A 198 1.64 2.85 -4.09
CA VAL A 198 0.20 3.10 -4.21
C VAL A 198 -0.18 3.34 -5.67
N SER A 199 -1.27 2.73 -6.13
CA SER A 199 -1.68 2.77 -7.54
C SER A 199 -2.40 4.05 -7.92
N ALA A 200 -2.93 4.75 -6.92
CA ALA A 200 -3.45 6.08 -7.06
C ALA A 200 -2.58 7.04 -6.23
N CYS A 201 -2.52 8.30 -6.65
CA CYS A 201 -2.02 9.41 -5.85
C CYS A 201 -0.55 9.38 -5.39
N SER A 202 0.36 8.72 -6.13
CA SER A 202 1.79 8.83 -5.82
C SER A 202 2.22 10.30 -5.85
N ARG A 203 2.66 10.81 -4.70
CA ARG A 203 3.22 12.17 -4.56
C ARG A 203 4.68 12.24 -5.01
N TRP A 204 5.32 11.09 -5.11
CA TRP A 204 6.71 10.92 -5.55
C TRP A 204 6.75 10.45 -7.01
N ASP A 205 7.95 10.18 -7.51
CA ASP A 205 8.19 9.85 -8.92
C ASP A 205 7.26 8.73 -9.43
N VAL A 206 6.86 8.87 -10.69
CA VAL A 206 6.04 7.88 -11.38
C VAL A 206 6.83 6.57 -11.48
N TYR A 207 6.15 5.45 -11.26
CA TYR A 207 6.78 4.12 -11.30
C TYR A 207 7.92 3.95 -10.29
N ALA A 208 7.82 4.59 -9.12
CA ALA A 208 8.79 4.44 -8.05
C ALA A 208 8.15 3.96 -6.76
N ALA A 209 8.92 3.20 -5.97
CA ALA A 209 8.62 2.93 -4.57
C ALA A 209 9.22 4.05 -3.71
N LEU A 210 8.47 4.49 -2.71
CA LEU A 210 8.98 5.37 -1.67
C LEU A 210 9.69 4.52 -0.62
N VAL A 211 11.02 4.63 -0.51
CA VAL A 211 11.82 3.85 0.45
C VAL A 211 12.39 4.71 1.57
N ALA A 212 12.58 4.12 2.75
CA ALA A 212 13.12 4.82 3.92
C ALA A 212 14.59 5.28 3.78
N ALA A 213 15.37 4.66 2.88
CA ALA A 213 16.76 4.99 2.54
C ALA A 213 17.21 4.23 1.27
N ARG A 214 18.35 4.63 0.69
CA ARG A 214 19.07 3.82 -0.31
C ARG A 214 19.80 2.63 0.34
N SER A 215 20.31 1.70 -0.47
CA SER A 215 21.06 0.54 0.05
C SER A 215 22.28 0.98 0.86
N LYS A 216 22.86 0.07 1.66
CA LYS A 216 24.07 0.36 2.46
C LYS A 216 25.27 0.81 1.61
N LEU A 217 25.25 0.55 0.30
CA LEU A 217 26.30 0.96 -0.64
C LEU A 217 26.30 2.48 -0.87
N ILE A 218 25.27 3.20 -0.43
CA ILE A 218 25.12 4.64 -0.65
C ILE A 218 24.95 5.34 0.70
N TYR A 219 25.75 6.38 0.93
CA TYR A 219 25.86 7.12 2.20
C TYR A 219 24.62 7.99 2.55
N GLU A 220 23.51 7.85 1.82
CA GLU A 220 22.33 8.63 2.15
C GLU A 220 21.81 8.22 3.53
N GLY A 221 21.86 9.15 4.49
CA GLY A 221 21.21 8.98 5.79
C GLY A 221 19.72 8.70 5.63
N LEU A 222 19.04 8.37 6.73
CA LEU A 222 17.63 8.01 6.69
C LEU A 222 16.77 9.15 6.11
N LYS A 223 16.40 9.01 4.83
CA LYS A 223 15.62 9.96 4.05
C LYS A 223 14.75 9.20 3.06
N ASN A 224 13.61 9.77 2.71
CA ASN A 224 12.67 9.10 1.81
C ASN A 224 13.24 9.30 0.42
N VAL A 225 13.42 8.19 -0.28
CA VAL A 225 13.97 8.21 -1.63
C VAL A 225 12.97 7.52 -2.55
N SER A 226 12.69 8.13 -3.69
CA SER A 226 12.02 7.42 -4.77
C SER A 226 13.04 6.49 -5.42
N VAL A 227 12.78 5.19 -5.44
CA VAL A 227 13.57 4.24 -6.22
C VAL A 227 12.67 3.68 -7.32
N PRO A 228 13.06 3.76 -8.59
CA PRO A 228 12.32 3.17 -9.69
C PRO A 228 11.98 1.70 -9.43
N ILE A 229 10.76 1.35 -9.80
CA ILE A 229 10.34 -0.02 -9.93
C ILE A 229 10.18 -0.39 -11.40
N PHE A 230 10.40 -1.65 -11.70
CA PHE A 230 10.27 -2.20 -13.03
C PHE A 230 9.79 -3.64 -12.96
N ILE A 231 9.32 -4.13 -14.09
CA ILE A 231 9.07 -5.54 -14.32
C ILE A 231 10.09 -6.05 -15.33
N TRP A 232 10.37 -7.35 -15.34
CA TRP A 232 11.16 -7.96 -16.41
C TRP A 232 10.30 -8.04 -17.68
N ASP A 233 10.14 -6.92 -18.36
CA ASP A 233 9.26 -6.72 -19.52
C ASP A 233 9.72 -7.47 -20.78
N LYS A 234 11.04 -7.66 -20.97
CA LYS A 234 11.63 -8.16 -22.23
C LYS A 234 11.21 -9.58 -22.64
N VAL A 235 10.74 -10.42 -21.71
CA VAL A 235 10.31 -11.80 -22.03
C VAL A 235 8.80 -11.87 -22.31
N PHE A 236 8.04 -10.85 -21.93
CA PHE A 236 6.57 -10.91 -21.83
C PHE A 236 5.86 -9.78 -22.62
N LEU A 237 6.51 -9.28 -23.68
CA LEU A 237 6.05 -8.13 -24.48
C LEU A 237 4.72 -8.37 -25.23
N LYS A 238 4.23 -9.61 -25.32
CA LYS A 238 2.93 -9.97 -25.90
C LYS A 238 2.28 -11.08 -25.10
N ALA A 239 0.96 -11.16 -25.17
CA ALA A 239 0.23 -12.35 -24.72
C ALA A 239 0.86 -13.60 -25.38
N PRO A 240 1.22 -14.63 -24.60
CA PRO A 240 1.99 -15.77 -25.10
C PRO A 240 1.22 -16.61 -26.13
N SER A 241 -0.11 -16.48 -26.21
CA SER A 241 -0.90 -17.12 -27.25
C SER A 241 -2.22 -16.37 -27.50
N LEU A 242 -2.82 -16.60 -28.67
CA LEU A 242 -4.21 -16.23 -28.97
C LEU A 242 -5.22 -17.03 -28.12
N GLU A 243 -4.76 -18.10 -27.49
CA GLU A 243 -5.55 -19.09 -26.74
C GLU A 243 -5.89 -18.64 -25.31
N GLY A 244 -5.46 -17.43 -24.89
CA GLY A 244 -5.85 -16.85 -23.59
C GLY A 244 -4.91 -17.19 -22.41
N ASN A 245 -3.67 -17.62 -22.68
CA ASN A 245 -2.69 -17.84 -21.63
C ASN A 245 -2.29 -16.52 -20.96
N ILE A 246 -2.24 -16.51 -19.63
CA ILE A 246 -1.89 -15.34 -18.80
C ILE A 246 -0.54 -15.58 -18.13
N ILE A 247 0.33 -14.58 -18.17
CA ILE A 247 1.61 -14.59 -17.45
C ILE A 247 1.53 -13.58 -16.32
N PHE A 248 1.99 -13.99 -15.14
CA PHE A 248 2.11 -13.16 -13.95
C PHE A 248 3.59 -12.84 -13.69
N THR A 249 3.90 -11.56 -13.46
CA THR A 249 5.27 -11.09 -13.21
C THR A 249 5.31 -10.22 -11.96
N SER A 250 6.21 -10.55 -11.04
CA SER A 250 6.53 -9.76 -9.84
C SER A 250 7.16 -8.41 -10.18
N PHE A 251 7.12 -7.49 -9.23
CA PHE A 251 7.81 -6.20 -9.36
C PHE A 251 9.21 -6.26 -8.78
N PHE A 252 10.11 -5.52 -9.40
CA PHE A 252 11.50 -5.38 -8.99
C PHE A 252 11.80 -3.89 -8.79
N MET A 253 12.75 -3.61 -7.90
CA MET A 253 13.14 -2.26 -7.54
C MET A 253 14.65 -2.10 -7.74
N GLY A 254 15.06 -0.96 -8.27
CA GLY A 254 16.46 -0.69 -8.55
C GLY A 254 16.68 0.55 -9.39
N ASP A 255 17.92 1.00 -9.49
CA ASP A 255 18.32 2.09 -10.38
C ASP A 255 19.76 1.93 -10.86
N ASN A 256 20.30 2.95 -11.53
CA ASN A 256 21.66 2.90 -12.09
C ASN A 256 22.75 2.97 -11.01
N VAL A 257 22.39 3.26 -9.76
CA VAL A 257 23.30 3.45 -8.63
C VAL A 257 23.23 2.23 -7.70
N ASP A 258 22.03 1.80 -7.34
CA ASP A 258 21.78 0.59 -6.56
C ASP A 258 21.78 -0.68 -7.43
N GLY A 259 21.70 -0.60 -8.76
CA GLY A 259 21.45 -1.80 -9.58
C GLY A 259 20.12 -2.47 -9.20
N LEU A 260 20.04 -3.79 -9.31
CA LEU A 260 18.88 -4.55 -8.81
C LEU A 260 18.94 -4.60 -7.28
N ARG A 261 17.94 -3.99 -6.62
CA ARG A 261 17.90 -3.85 -5.16
C ARG A 261 16.99 -4.85 -4.47
N ALA A 262 15.76 -5.00 -4.97
CA ALA A 262 14.76 -5.83 -4.31
C ALA A 262 13.65 -6.35 -5.24
N LYS A 263 12.86 -7.32 -4.77
CA LYS A 263 11.67 -7.87 -5.44
C LYS A 263 10.47 -7.87 -4.51
N PHE A 264 9.31 -7.42 -5.01
CA PHE A 264 8.02 -7.52 -4.32
C PHE A 264 7.20 -8.68 -4.89
N ASP A 265 6.68 -9.50 -3.98
CA ASP A 265 5.77 -10.62 -4.24
C ASP A 265 4.43 -10.40 -3.52
N GLY A 266 3.41 -11.18 -3.93
CA GLY A 266 2.03 -11.06 -3.46
C GLY A 266 1.16 -10.09 -4.28
N LEU A 267 1.77 -9.35 -5.20
CA LEU A 267 1.11 -8.60 -6.26
C LEU A 267 1.87 -8.74 -7.57
N TYR A 268 1.14 -8.97 -8.66
CA TYR A 268 1.70 -9.36 -9.95
C TYR A 268 1.15 -8.46 -11.04
N THR A 269 1.99 -8.04 -11.98
CA THR A 269 1.45 -7.60 -13.27
C THR A 269 1.00 -8.81 -14.06
N TYR A 270 0.01 -8.63 -14.94
CA TYR A 270 -0.37 -9.69 -15.85
C TYR A 270 -0.44 -9.23 -17.31
N ARG A 271 -0.13 -10.16 -18.22
CA ARG A 271 -0.29 -10.03 -19.67
C ARG A 271 -1.00 -11.27 -20.20
N GLY A 272 -2.00 -11.08 -21.05
CA GLY A 272 -2.78 -12.17 -21.65
C GLY A 272 -3.92 -11.62 -22.50
N SER A 273 -4.84 -12.50 -22.89
CA SER A 273 -6.08 -12.15 -23.60
C SER A 273 -7.25 -12.99 -23.05
N ASN A 274 -8.48 -12.67 -23.47
CA ASN A 274 -9.70 -13.44 -23.15
C ASN A 274 -10.07 -13.49 -21.65
N PHE A 275 -9.81 -12.42 -20.90
CA PHE A 275 -10.28 -12.24 -19.53
C PHE A 275 -11.06 -10.93 -19.39
N VAL A 276 -11.89 -10.86 -18.36
CA VAL A 276 -12.57 -9.64 -17.91
C VAL A 276 -11.93 -9.19 -16.59
N ILE A 277 -11.81 -7.88 -16.41
CA ILE A 277 -11.34 -7.32 -15.14
C ILE A 277 -12.31 -7.76 -14.02
N GLY A 278 -11.76 -8.30 -12.95
CA GLY A 278 -12.51 -8.89 -11.84
C GLY A 278 -12.57 -10.42 -11.87
N ASP A 279 -12.17 -11.07 -12.98
CA ASP A 279 -12.10 -12.53 -13.10
C ASP A 279 -11.08 -13.14 -12.12
N ILE A 280 -11.28 -14.42 -11.83
CA ILE A 280 -10.33 -15.26 -11.10
C ILE A 280 -9.71 -16.24 -12.09
N VAL A 281 -8.39 -16.20 -12.21
CA VAL A 281 -7.60 -17.15 -12.99
C VAL A 281 -7.09 -18.23 -12.06
N GLU A 282 -7.32 -19.48 -12.43
CA GLU A 282 -6.84 -20.64 -11.67
C GLU A 282 -5.64 -21.26 -12.39
N ILE A 283 -4.52 -21.41 -11.67
CA ILE A 283 -3.32 -22.10 -12.15
C ILE A 283 -3.12 -23.33 -11.27
N SER A 284 -3.12 -24.51 -11.88
CA SER A 284 -2.74 -25.75 -11.21
C SER A 284 -1.23 -25.92 -11.26
N GLN A 285 -0.56 -25.87 -10.10
CA GLN A 285 0.88 -26.07 -9.99
C GLN A 285 1.18 -26.95 -8.77
N ASP A 286 2.00 -27.99 -8.96
CA ASP A 286 2.47 -28.89 -7.89
C ASP A 286 1.35 -29.49 -7.01
N GLY A 287 0.17 -29.71 -7.58
CA GLY A 287 -0.99 -30.26 -6.88
C GLY A 287 -1.82 -29.23 -6.08
N GLU A 288 -1.45 -27.94 -6.13
CA GLU A 288 -2.23 -26.82 -5.58
C GLU A 288 -2.92 -26.03 -6.72
N VAL A 289 -4.17 -25.62 -6.50
CA VAL A 289 -4.86 -24.65 -7.37
C VAL A 289 -4.63 -23.26 -6.79
N GLN A 290 -3.84 -22.45 -7.49
CA GLN A 290 -3.58 -21.06 -7.15
C GLN A 290 -4.58 -20.16 -7.86
N LYS A 291 -5.24 -19.28 -7.11
CA LYS A 291 -6.25 -18.35 -7.64
C LYS A 291 -5.72 -16.93 -7.67
N TYR A 292 -5.87 -16.27 -8.82
CA TYR A 292 -5.43 -14.91 -9.05
C TYR A 292 -6.59 -14.05 -9.50
N LYS A 293 -6.97 -13.06 -8.69
CA LYS A 293 -7.98 -12.09 -9.09
C LYS A 293 -7.35 -10.97 -9.89
N LEU A 294 -7.92 -10.67 -11.06
CA LEU A 294 -7.41 -9.68 -12.00
C LEU A 294 -8.06 -8.32 -11.77
N PHE A 295 -7.25 -7.27 -11.73
CA PHE A 295 -7.68 -5.89 -11.54
C PHE A 295 -7.06 -4.96 -12.57
N ASN A 296 -7.74 -3.84 -12.82
CA ASN A 296 -7.19 -2.73 -13.56
C ASN A 296 -7.23 -1.46 -12.71
N THR A 297 -6.08 -0.85 -12.51
CA THR A 297 -5.92 0.37 -11.70
C THR A 297 -5.79 1.63 -12.56
N TYR A 298 -6.06 1.56 -13.86
CA TYR A 298 -5.91 2.71 -14.75
C TYR A 298 -6.96 3.77 -14.44
N TYR A 299 -6.49 5.01 -14.32
CA TYR A 299 -7.35 6.18 -14.20
C TYR A 299 -6.64 7.39 -14.80
N SER A 300 -7.36 8.18 -15.60
CA SER A 300 -6.80 9.36 -16.26
C SER A 300 -6.28 10.37 -15.23
N SER A 301 -5.11 10.96 -15.48
CA SER A 301 -4.54 12.04 -14.66
C SER A 301 -4.14 11.64 -13.23
N VAL A 302 -3.75 10.37 -13.02
CA VAL A 302 -3.24 9.87 -11.73
C VAL A 302 -1.84 9.26 -11.89
N TRP A 303 -0.95 9.54 -10.93
CA TRP A 303 0.39 8.97 -10.87
C TRP A 303 0.32 7.72 -10.01
N SER A 304 0.89 6.65 -10.54
CA SER A 304 0.94 5.34 -9.92
C SER A 304 2.40 5.02 -9.58
N SER A 305 2.61 4.41 -8.42
CA SER A 305 3.89 3.75 -8.12
C SER A 305 4.12 2.54 -9.03
N PHE A 306 3.09 1.98 -9.65
CA PHE A 306 3.17 0.78 -10.49
C PHE A 306 3.40 1.12 -11.97
N SER A 307 4.37 0.45 -12.61
CA SER A 307 4.72 0.58 -14.03
C SER A 307 3.66 0.03 -15.01
N GLU A 308 2.65 -0.67 -14.50
CA GLU A 308 1.56 -1.29 -15.25
C GLU A 308 0.27 -1.16 -14.43
N TYR A 309 -0.88 -1.09 -15.12
CA TYR A 309 -2.19 -0.93 -14.48
C TYR A 309 -2.95 -2.25 -14.34
N ASN A 310 -2.56 -3.27 -15.11
CA ASN A 310 -3.10 -4.62 -15.01
C ASN A 310 -2.40 -5.38 -13.89
N ILE A 311 -3.04 -5.46 -12.73
CA ILE A 311 -2.51 -6.03 -11.50
C ILE A 311 -3.35 -7.22 -11.05
N ALA A 312 -2.72 -8.31 -10.65
CA ALA A 312 -3.35 -9.46 -10.06
C ALA A 312 -2.90 -9.67 -8.62
N LEU A 313 -3.82 -10.16 -7.79
CA LEU A 313 -3.56 -10.59 -6.42
C LEU A 313 -3.89 -12.06 -6.28
N ARG A 314 -3.08 -12.78 -5.50
CA ARG A 314 -3.45 -14.12 -5.08
C ARG A 314 -4.56 -14.04 -4.04
N VAL A 315 -5.60 -14.86 -4.18
CA VAL A 315 -6.80 -14.87 -3.32
C VAL A 315 -7.14 -16.29 -2.87
N GLU A 316 -7.98 -16.42 -1.83
CA GLU A 316 -8.52 -17.70 -1.31
C GLU A 316 -9.43 -18.43 -2.31
#